data_AF-A0A2G2BH64-F1
#
_entry.id   AF-A0A2G2BH64-F1
#
_cell.length_a   1.000
_cell.length_b   1.000
_cell.length_c   1.000
_cell.angle_alpha   90.00
_cell.angle_beta   90.00
_cell.angle_gamma   90.00
#
_symmetry.space_group_name_H-M   'P 1'
#
loop_
_entity.id
_entity.type
_entity.pdbx_description
1 polymer ?
#
loop_
_entity_poly.entity_id
_entity_poly.type
_entity_poly.pdbx_seq_one_letter_code
_entity_poly.pdbx_strand_id
1 'polypeptide(L)'
;NVIPFGPAVMFHTIAALLLLALWIFATFWLFTTGTWRQFVPTLDGLVEVVKFYGEQHPHKKVIFPLAWSTGILYMTYNFWEHLPDAGFYMNIIANLHLLAGYIVAAFIIAHLYLLTIGAGFRAHVKPMISGYEDMNLTPEQEAYLEENGPCLLKAE
;
A
#
# COMPACT_ATOMS: atom_id res chain seq x y z
N ASN A 1 28.14 14.36 -9.74
CA ASN A 1 26.72 14.24 -10.16
C ASN A 1 26.56 12.92 -10.88
N VAL A 2 25.92 11.91 -10.28
CA VAL A 2 25.93 10.53 -10.79
C VAL A 2 25.00 10.37 -12.01
N ILE A 3 23.94 11.17 -12.10
CA ILE A 3 23.00 11.21 -13.23
C ILE A 3 22.56 12.68 -13.46
N PRO A 4 22.54 13.22 -14.70
CA PRO A 4 21.99 14.54 -15.00
C PRO A 4 20.47 14.61 -14.79
N PHE A 5 19.92 15.81 -14.60
CA PHE A 5 18.50 16.02 -14.30
C PHE A 5 17.55 15.42 -15.35
N GLY A 6 17.80 15.65 -16.64
CA GLY A 6 16.95 15.14 -17.72
C GLY A 6 16.74 13.62 -17.69
N PRO A 7 17.82 12.81 -17.75
CA PRO A 7 17.74 11.37 -17.59
C PRO A 7 17.10 10.93 -16.27
N ALA A 8 17.39 11.61 -15.15
CA ALA A 8 16.80 11.28 -13.85
C ALA A 8 15.27 11.42 -13.86
N VAL A 9 14.74 12.52 -14.41
CA VAL A 9 13.29 12.73 -14.56
C VAL A 9 12.70 11.68 -15.50
N MET A 10 13.37 11.37 -16.61
CA MET A 10 12.91 10.32 -17.53
C MET A 10 12.77 8.96 -16.84
N PHE A 11 13.79 8.52 -16.09
CA PHE A 11 13.74 7.26 -15.36
C PHE A 11 12.65 7.26 -14.28
N HIS A 12 12.50 8.37 -13.56
CA HIS A 12 11.42 8.51 -12.56
C HIS A 12 10.03 8.40 -13.20
N THR A 13 9.80 9.10 -14.32
CA THR A 13 8.52 9.06 -15.04
C THR A 13 8.22 7.65 -15.59
N ILE A 14 9.22 6.97 -16.17
CA ILE A 14 9.04 5.59 -16.64
C ILE A 14 8.72 4.65 -15.47
N ALA A 15 9.45 4.76 -14.36
CA ALA A 15 9.19 3.96 -13.16
C ALA A 15 7.78 4.22 -12.59
N ALA A 16 7.33 5.48 -12.58
CA ALA A 16 6.00 5.86 -12.15
C ALA A 16 4.91 5.24 -13.05
N LEU A 17 5.08 5.30 -14.38
CA LEU A 17 4.15 4.69 -15.32
C LEU A 17 4.08 3.16 -15.18
N LEU A 18 5.22 2.49 -14.98
CA LEU A 18 5.26 1.05 -14.72
C LEU A 18 4.57 0.71 -13.40
N LEU A 19 4.76 1.51 -12.35
CA LEU A 19 4.08 1.33 -11.07
C LEU A 19 2.56 1.50 -11.20
N LEU A 20 2.09 2.51 -11.95
CA LEU A 20 0.66 2.71 -12.23
C LEU A 20 0.08 1.51 -12.99
N ALA A 21 0.77 1.02 -14.02
CA ALA A 21 0.34 -0.13 -14.80
C ALA A 21 0.24 -1.41 -13.93
N LEU A 22 1.24 -1.65 -13.07
CA LEU A 22 1.24 -2.76 -12.11
C LEU A 22 0.03 -2.69 -11.18
N TRP A 23 -0.29 -1.50 -10.64
CA TRP A 23 -1.42 -1.32 -9.73
C TRP A 23 -2.78 -1.49 -10.42
N ILE A 24 -2.93 -0.98 -11.64
CA ILE A 24 -4.15 -1.19 -12.44
C ILE A 24 -4.36 -2.69 -12.66
N PHE A 25 -3.30 -3.40 -13.05
CA PHE A 25 -3.34 -4.86 -13.23
C PHE A 25 -3.66 -5.60 -11.93
N ALA A 26 -2.98 -5.27 -10.82
CA ALA A 26 -3.22 -5.90 -9.52
C ALA A 26 -4.64 -5.64 -8.99
N THR A 27 -5.16 -4.43 -9.17
CA THR A 27 -6.54 -4.07 -8.80
C THR A 27 -7.53 -4.86 -9.66
N PHE A 28 -7.35 -4.87 -10.98
CA PHE A 28 -8.16 -5.67 -11.89
C PHE A 28 -8.15 -7.15 -11.51
N TRP A 29 -6.98 -7.71 -11.19
CA TRP A 29 -6.83 -9.09 -10.75
C TRP A 29 -7.57 -9.32 -9.42
N LEU A 30 -7.42 -8.44 -8.44
CA LEU A 30 -8.10 -8.53 -7.14
C LEU A 30 -9.63 -8.57 -7.26
N PHE A 31 -10.18 -7.79 -8.21
CA PHE A 31 -11.61 -7.80 -8.50
C PHE A 31 -12.04 -9.06 -9.25
N THR A 32 -11.28 -9.50 -10.26
CA THR A 32 -11.64 -10.64 -11.11
C THR A 32 -11.47 -11.99 -10.42
N THR A 33 -10.49 -12.18 -9.54
CA THR A 33 -10.36 -13.39 -8.72
C THR A 33 -11.37 -13.46 -7.57
N GLY A 34 -12.13 -12.40 -7.33
CA GLY A 34 -13.09 -12.33 -6.22
C GLY A 34 -12.43 -12.26 -4.84
N THR A 35 -11.10 -12.14 -4.78
CA THR A 35 -10.32 -12.03 -3.55
C THR A 35 -10.70 -10.81 -2.74
N TRP A 36 -11.24 -9.75 -3.37
CA TRP A 36 -11.78 -8.58 -2.67
C TRP A 36 -12.82 -8.90 -1.58
N ARG A 37 -13.54 -10.03 -1.69
CA ARG A 37 -14.54 -10.45 -0.69
C ARG A 37 -13.93 -10.69 0.69
N GLN A 38 -12.64 -11.02 0.79
CA GLN A 38 -11.94 -11.18 2.07
C GLN A 38 -11.72 -9.85 2.81
N PHE A 39 -11.86 -8.72 2.11
CA PHE A 39 -11.71 -7.38 2.68
C PHE A 39 -13.06 -6.75 3.05
N VAL A 40 -14.17 -7.45 2.87
CA VAL A 40 -15.49 -6.98 3.34
C VAL A 40 -15.59 -7.36 4.82
N PRO A 41 -15.43 -6.40 5.74
CA PRO A 41 -15.59 -6.69 7.16
C PRO A 41 -17.04 -7.07 7.44
N THR A 42 -17.25 -7.97 8.40
CA THR A 42 -18.59 -8.21 8.96
C THR A 42 -19.11 -6.93 9.59
N LEU A 43 -20.35 -6.56 9.27
CA LEU A 43 -20.97 -5.34 9.82
C LEU A 43 -21.41 -5.52 11.29
N ASP A 44 -21.47 -6.77 11.76
CA ASP A 44 -21.80 -7.11 13.13
C ASP A 44 -20.68 -6.63 14.08
N GLY A 45 -21.02 -5.75 15.02
CA GLY A 45 -20.07 -5.18 16.00
C GLY A 45 -19.14 -4.08 15.46
N LEU A 46 -19.26 -3.70 14.18
CA LEU A 46 -18.36 -2.73 13.54
C LEU A 46 -18.38 -1.34 14.20
N VAL A 47 -19.51 -0.93 14.77
CA VAL A 47 -19.64 0.33 15.53
C VAL A 47 -18.78 0.34 16.79
N GLU A 48 -18.64 -0.81 17.46
CA GLU A 48 -17.88 -0.96 18.69
C GLU A 48 -16.37 -0.92 18.40
N VAL A 49 -15.95 -1.61 17.32
CA VAL A 49 -14.58 -1.55 16.78
C VAL A 49 -14.23 -0.14 16.29
N VAL A 50 -15.12 0.52 15.54
CA VAL A 50 -14.89 1.88 15.04
C VAL A 50 -14.76 2.88 16.18
N LYS A 51 -15.54 2.75 17.26
CA LYS A 51 -15.36 3.61 18.46
C LYS A 51 -14.02 3.37 19.14
N PHE A 52 -13.60 2.11 19.30
CA PHE A 52 -12.33 1.77 19.94
C PHE A 52 -11.10 2.23 19.12
N TYR A 53 -11.13 2.08 17.79
CA TYR A 53 -10.02 2.45 16.91
C TYR A 53 -10.06 3.91 16.43
N GLY A 54 -11.24 4.54 16.40
CA GLY A 54 -11.44 5.91 15.90
C GLY A 54 -10.75 6.98 16.76
N GLU A 55 -10.55 6.71 18.05
CA GLU A 55 -9.87 7.63 18.96
C GLU A 55 -8.32 7.57 18.87
N GLN A 56 -7.74 6.48 18.35
CA GLN A 56 -6.29 6.26 18.44
C GLN A 56 -5.47 6.61 17.18
N HIS A 57 -6.05 6.59 15.96
CA HIS A 57 -5.24 6.70 14.72
C HIS A 57 -5.90 7.48 13.55
N PRO A 58 -5.84 8.83 13.53
CA PRO A 58 -6.50 9.63 12.50
C PRO A 58 -5.84 9.65 11.10
N HIS A 59 -4.58 9.21 10.94
CA HIS A 59 -3.77 9.54 9.75
C HIS A 59 -3.41 8.36 8.82
N LYS A 60 -3.84 7.13 9.11
CA LYS A 60 -3.30 5.93 8.42
C LYS A 60 -3.88 5.64 7.02
N LYS A 61 -4.89 6.38 6.53
CA LYS A 61 -5.64 6.02 5.29
C LYS A 61 -5.42 6.90 4.06
N VAL A 62 -4.63 7.98 4.14
CA VAL A 62 -4.65 9.05 3.10
C VAL A 62 -3.35 9.19 2.30
N ILE A 63 -2.23 8.65 2.80
CA ILE A 63 -0.89 8.97 2.27
C ILE A 63 -0.70 8.46 0.82
N PHE A 64 -1.09 7.21 0.54
CA PHE A 64 -0.88 6.62 -0.78
C PHE A 64 -1.79 7.21 -1.87
N PRO A 65 -3.12 7.34 -1.69
CA PRO A 65 -3.96 8.03 -2.67
C PRO A 65 -3.48 9.46 -2.96
N LEU A 66 -3.04 10.20 -1.93
CA LEU A 66 -2.55 11.56 -2.05
C LEU A 66 -1.26 11.66 -2.89
N ALA A 67 -0.32 10.75 -2.69
CA ALA A 67 0.91 10.70 -3.48
C ALA A 67 0.63 10.47 -4.98
N TRP A 68 -0.37 9.63 -5.28
CA TRP A 68 -0.75 9.27 -6.65
C TRP A 68 -1.49 10.43 -7.33
N SER A 69 -2.47 11.03 -6.64
CA SER A 69 -3.23 12.16 -7.16
C SER A 69 -2.34 13.36 -7.46
N THR A 70 -1.38 13.69 -6.59
CA THR A 70 -0.45 14.81 -6.82
C THR A 70 0.50 14.54 -8.00
N GLY A 71 0.98 13.30 -8.16
CA GLY A 71 1.82 12.92 -9.31
C GLY A 71 1.09 12.96 -10.64
N ILE A 72 -0.16 12.47 -10.68
CA ILE A 72 -1.00 12.51 -11.89
C ILE A 72 -1.35 13.96 -12.27
N LEU A 73 -1.66 14.81 -11.29
CA LEU A 73 -1.88 16.24 -11.52
C LEU A 73 -0.64 16.93 -12.11
N TYR A 74 0.55 16.56 -11.63
CA TYR A 74 1.82 17.04 -12.17
C TYR A 74 1.99 16.66 -13.65
N MET A 75 1.75 15.39 -13.99
CA MET A 75 1.87 14.89 -15.37
C MET A 75 0.85 15.50 -16.33
N THR A 76 -0.31 15.91 -15.82
CA THR A 76 -1.40 16.49 -16.62
C THR A 76 -1.36 18.01 -16.69
N TYR A 77 -0.30 18.66 -16.17
CA TYR A 77 -0.17 20.13 -16.14
C TYR A 77 -0.46 20.81 -17.48
N ASN A 78 0.05 20.26 -18.59
CA ASN A 78 -0.17 20.80 -19.93
C ASN A 78 -1.66 20.92 -20.32
N PHE A 79 -2.56 20.16 -19.69
CA PHE A 79 -4.00 20.24 -19.97
C PHE A 79 -4.68 21.40 -19.24
N TRP A 80 -4.12 21.90 -18.15
CA TRP A 80 -4.77 22.90 -17.30
C TRP A 80 -3.89 24.13 -17.04
N GLU A 81 -2.71 24.23 -17.67
CA GLU A 81 -1.81 25.38 -17.59
C GLU A 81 -2.44 26.71 -18.04
N HIS A 82 -3.48 26.64 -18.87
CA HIS A 82 -4.21 27.81 -19.39
C HIS A 82 -5.20 28.40 -18.38
N LEU A 83 -5.46 27.71 -17.27
CA LEU A 83 -6.37 28.20 -16.23
C LEU A 83 -5.71 29.36 -15.44
N PRO A 84 -6.51 30.31 -14.91
CA PRO A 84 -6.00 31.32 -14.00
C PRO A 84 -5.29 30.68 -12.80
N ASP A 85 -4.17 31.27 -12.39
CA ASP A 85 -3.35 30.83 -11.25
C ASP A 85 -2.78 29.41 -11.35
N ALA A 86 -2.75 28.80 -12.55
CA ALA A 86 -2.23 27.44 -12.74
C ALA A 86 -0.81 27.26 -12.17
N GLY A 87 0.09 28.23 -12.34
CA GLY A 87 1.44 28.19 -11.78
C GLY A 87 1.49 28.18 -10.25
N PHE A 88 0.55 28.86 -9.58
CA PHE A 88 0.44 28.83 -8.12
C PHE A 88 0.00 27.45 -7.62
N TYR A 89 -1.07 26.91 -8.20
CA TYR A 89 -1.51 25.55 -7.87
C TYR A 89 -0.45 24.50 -8.18
N MET A 90 0.28 24.67 -9.28
CA MET A 90 1.38 23.79 -9.64
C MET A 90 2.50 23.76 -8.60
N ASN A 91 2.86 24.92 -8.05
CA ASN A 91 3.84 25.00 -6.96
C ASN A 91 3.37 24.22 -5.71
N ILE A 92 2.09 24.35 -5.35
CA ILE A 92 1.50 23.61 -4.22
C ILE A 92 1.56 22.10 -4.49
N ILE A 93 1.10 21.66 -5.66
CA ILE A 93 1.09 20.24 -6.04
C ILE A 93 2.50 19.66 -6.05
N ALA A 94 3.47 20.40 -6.60
CA ALA A 94 4.88 19.99 -6.63
C ALA A 94 5.44 19.77 -5.22
N ASN A 95 5.20 20.71 -4.30
CA ASN A 95 5.64 20.59 -2.91
C ASN A 95 4.93 19.45 -2.17
N LEU A 96 3.64 19.23 -2.42
CA LEU A 96 2.90 18.10 -1.85
C LEU A 96 3.42 16.76 -2.36
N HIS A 97 3.74 16.64 -3.65
CA HIS A 97 4.32 15.43 -4.22
C HIS A 97 5.72 15.16 -3.65
N LEU A 98 6.54 16.20 -3.50
CA LEU A 98 7.85 16.11 -2.87
C LEU A 98 7.75 15.63 -1.41
N LEU A 99 6.84 16.23 -0.63
CA LEU A 99 6.58 15.82 0.75
C LEU A 99 6.11 14.36 0.83
N ALA A 100 5.20 13.96 -0.04
CA ALA A 100 4.73 12.57 -0.12
C ALA A 100 5.90 11.61 -0.44
N GLY A 101 6.81 12.00 -1.34
CA GLY A 101 8.03 11.26 -1.64
C GLY A 101 8.92 11.03 -0.41
N TYR A 102 9.13 12.06 0.41
CA TYR A 102 9.88 11.92 1.68
C TYR A 102 9.19 10.98 2.67
N ILE A 103 7.86 11.04 2.77
CA ILE A 103 7.08 10.13 3.64
C ILE A 103 7.22 8.69 3.17
N VAL A 104 7.11 8.43 1.86
CA VAL A 104 7.31 7.10 1.28
C VAL A 104 8.73 6.61 1.50
N ALA A 105 9.74 7.47 1.33
CA ALA A 105 11.13 7.10 1.60
C ALA A 105 11.35 6.70 3.08
N ALA A 106 10.79 7.47 4.02
CA ALA A 106 10.84 7.13 5.45
C ALA A 106 10.12 5.80 5.75
N PHE A 107 8.96 5.58 5.13
CA PHE A 107 8.23 4.31 5.23
C PHE A 107 9.08 3.14 4.71
N ILE A 108 9.73 3.27 3.56
CA ILE A 108 10.59 2.22 2.99
C ILE A 108 11.74 1.90 3.93
N ILE A 109 12.41 2.91 4.51
CA ILE A 109 13.49 2.71 5.47
C ILE A 109 12.98 1.93 6.69
N ALA A 110 11.87 2.36 7.28
CA ALA A 110 11.27 1.68 8.43
C ALA A 110 10.80 0.26 8.08
N HIS A 111 10.17 0.07 6.91
CA HIS A 111 9.70 -1.22 6.43
C HIS A 111 10.87 -2.20 6.24
N LEU A 112 11.94 -1.79 5.57
CA LEU A 112 13.13 -2.61 5.39
C LEU A 112 13.80 -2.95 6.72
N TYR A 113 13.86 -1.99 7.65
CA TYR A 113 14.38 -2.24 8.99
C TYR A 113 13.54 -3.26 9.76
N LEU A 114 12.21 -3.13 9.73
CA LEU A 114 11.32 -4.07 10.43
C LEU A 114 11.42 -5.49 9.86
N LEU A 115 11.64 -5.64 8.55
CA LEU A 115 11.91 -6.95 7.94
C LEU A 115 13.18 -7.62 8.49
N THR A 116 14.11 -6.85 9.07
CA THR A 116 15.35 -7.40 9.64
C THR A 116 15.23 -7.80 11.11
N ILE A 117 14.15 -7.44 11.80
CA ILE A 117 13.93 -7.77 13.22
C ILE A 117 13.26 -9.15 13.35
N GLY A 118 13.64 -9.93 14.37
CA GLY A 118 12.97 -11.19 14.72
C GLY A 118 13.56 -12.42 14.03
N ALA A 119 12.71 -13.25 13.43
CA ALA A 119 13.07 -14.54 12.81
C ALA A 119 13.97 -14.46 11.55
N GLY A 120 14.44 -13.24 11.21
CA GLY A 120 15.33 -12.96 10.10
C GLY A 120 14.61 -12.54 8.82
N PHE A 121 15.33 -11.82 7.96
CA PHE A 121 14.79 -11.23 6.72
C PHE A 121 14.11 -12.24 5.80
N ARG A 122 14.74 -13.40 5.57
CA ARG A 122 14.18 -14.45 4.69
C ARG A 122 12.88 -15.04 5.22
N ALA A 123 12.73 -15.15 6.54
CA ALA A 123 11.51 -15.68 7.15
C ALA A 123 10.32 -14.74 6.89
N HIS A 124 10.52 -13.42 6.94
CA HIS A 124 9.47 -12.44 6.62
C HIS A 124 9.20 -12.31 5.11
N VAL A 125 10.21 -12.51 4.25
CA VAL A 125 10.05 -12.39 2.79
C VAL A 125 9.48 -13.65 2.14
N LYS A 126 9.76 -14.85 2.69
CA LYS A 126 9.29 -16.13 2.12
C LYS A 126 7.77 -16.16 1.93
N PRO A 127 6.93 -15.83 2.94
CA PRO A 127 5.48 -15.79 2.79
C PRO A 127 4.98 -14.77 1.76
N MET A 128 5.68 -13.65 1.58
CA MET A 128 5.30 -12.63 0.59
C MET A 128 5.45 -13.12 -0.86
N ILE A 129 6.36 -14.06 -1.10
CA ILE A 129 6.59 -14.64 -2.42
C ILE A 129 5.73 -15.90 -2.61
N SER A 130 5.69 -16.78 -1.61
CA SER A 130 4.93 -18.03 -1.71
C SER A 130 3.42 -17.83 -1.57
N GLY A 131 2.99 -16.80 -0.85
CA GLY A 131 1.60 -16.61 -0.43
C GLY A 131 1.16 -17.54 0.72
N TYR A 132 2.07 -18.35 1.26
CA TYR A 132 1.78 -19.30 2.35
C TYR A 132 2.61 -18.95 3.58
N GLU A 133 1.95 -18.87 4.74
CA GLU A 133 2.57 -18.67 6.04
C GLU A 133 2.60 -19.99 6.81
N ASP A 134 3.79 -20.38 7.26
CA ASP A 134 3.98 -21.58 8.10
C ASP A 134 3.51 -21.22 9.53
N MET A 135 2.30 -21.67 9.90
CA MET A 135 1.76 -21.47 11.25
C MET A 135 2.23 -22.57 12.20
N ASN A 136 2.80 -22.20 13.35
CA ASN A 136 3.00 -23.14 14.45
C ASN A 136 1.66 -23.34 15.16
N LEU A 137 0.92 -24.34 14.73
CA LEU A 137 -0.36 -24.72 15.33
C LEU A 137 -0.09 -25.45 16.65
N THR A 138 -0.93 -25.23 17.65
CA THR A 138 -0.99 -26.10 18.82
C THR A 138 -1.56 -27.47 18.43
N PRO A 139 -1.28 -28.55 19.19
CA PRO A 139 -1.85 -29.87 18.89
C PRO A 139 -3.39 -29.87 18.77
N GLU A 140 -4.06 -28.98 19.51
CA GLU A 140 -5.51 -28.78 19.47
C GLU A 140 -5.96 -28.10 18.16
N GLN A 141 -5.21 -27.09 17.69
CA GLN A 141 -5.48 -26.41 16.43
C GLN A 141 -5.18 -27.30 15.21
N GLU A 142 -4.15 -28.15 15.28
CA GLU A 142 -3.86 -29.16 14.26
C GLU A 142 -5.01 -30.19 14.17
N ALA A 143 -5.41 -30.76 15.29
CA ALA A 143 -6.52 -31.73 15.34
C ALA A 143 -7.84 -31.14 14.82
N TYR A 144 -8.14 -29.88 15.19
CA TYR A 144 -9.32 -29.18 14.69
C TYR A 144 -9.28 -28.93 13.18
N LEU A 145 -8.11 -28.59 12.62
CA LEU A 145 -7.91 -28.40 11.18
C LEU A 145 -7.96 -29.70 10.39
N GLU A 146 -7.47 -30.81 10.96
CA GLU A 146 -7.60 -32.15 10.36
C GLU A 146 -9.06 -32.58 10.25
N GLU A 147 -9.89 -32.22 11.23
CA GLU A 147 -11.33 -32.55 11.24
C GLU A 147 -12.17 -31.61 10.34
N ASN A 148 -11.89 -30.31 10.36
CA ASN A 148 -12.76 -29.28 9.75
C ASN A 148 -12.20 -28.64 8.46
N GLY A 149 -10.96 -28.93 8.10
CA GLY A 149 -10.30 -28.39 6.91
C GLY A 149 -9.78 -26.94 7.05
N PRO A 150 -8.96 -26.49 6.09
CA PRO A 150 -8.10 -25.30 6.21
C PRO A 150 -8.81 -23.94 6.27
N CYS A 151 -10.13 -23.88 6.08
CA CYS A 151 -10.90 -22.63 6.00
C CYS A 151 -11.86 -22.37 7.18
N LEU A 152 -11.78 -23.15 8.27
CA LEU A 152 -12.75 -23.07 9.38
C LEU A 152 -12.13 -22.74 10.74
N LEU A 153 -10.98 -22.06 10.82
CA LEU A 153 -10.54 -21.49 12.09
C LEU A 153 -11.49 -20.35 12.48
N LYS A 154 -12.51 -20.65 13.30
CA LYS A 154 -13.22 -19.62 14.04
C LYS A 154 -12.24 -19.07 15.07
N ALA A 155 -11.93 -17.78 14.95
CA ALA A 155 -11.34 -17.07 16.07
C ALA A 155 -12.31 -17.16 17.24
N GLU A 156 -11.83 -17.70 18.36
CA GLU A 156 -12.51 -17.69 19.65
C GLU A 156 -12.57 -16.27 20.23
#